data_AF-A5WXT5-F1
#
_entry.id   AF-A5WXT5-F1
#
_cell.length_a   1.000
_cell.length_b   1.000
_cell.length_c   1.000
_cell.angle_alpha   90.00
_cell.angle_beta   90.00
_cell.angle_gamma   90.00
#
_symmetry.space_group_name_H-M   'P 1'
#
loop_
_entity.id
_entity.type
_entity.pdbx_description
1 polymer ?
#
loop_
_entity_poly.entity_id
_entity_poly.type
_entity_poly.pdbx_seq_one_letter_code
_entity_poly.pdbx_strand_id
1 'polypeptide(L)'
;MTAVCETFGVARSNMAERVRQRPSKARGRPPFADDDLVDEIKAIISEMPTYGYRRVHALLRRKARWESRSWPNVKRVYRVMKGKREFLCTF
;
A
#
# COMPACT_ATOMS: atom_id res chain seq x y z
N MET A 1 -16.42 28.07 -25.90
CA MET A 1 -16.59 26.74 -25.25
C MET A 1 -18.08 26.34 -25.20
N THR A 2 -18.80 26.45 -26.31
CA THR A 2 -20.27 26.27 -26.33
C THR A 2 -20.66 25.08 -27.17
N ALA A 3 -20.21 25.05 -28.43
CA ALA A 3 -20.38 23.92 -29.32
C ALA A 3 -19.92 22.59 -28.69
N VAL A 4 -18.85 22.62 -27.90
CA VAL A 4 -18.35 21.45 -27.15
C VAL A 4 -19.34 20.99 -26.07
N CYS A 5 -19.95 21.92 -25.32
CA CYS A 5 -20.92 21.56 -24.28
C CYS A 5 -22.23 21.00 -24.88
N GLU A 6 -22.67 21.59 -26.00
CA GLU A 6 -23.89 21.20 -26.72
C GLU A 6 -23.76 19.82 -27.38
N THR A 7 -22.61 19.54 -28.00
CA THR A 7 -22.31 18.24 -28.61
C THR A 7 -22.23 17.10 -27.58
N PHE A 8 -21.70 17.37 -26.39
CA PHE A 8 -21.65 16.38 -25.31
C PHE A 8 -22.91 16.33 -24.43
N GLY A 9 -23.89 17.22 -24.64
CA GLY A 9 -25.11 17.31 -23.82
C GLY A 9 -24.85 17.69 -22.36
N VAL A 10 -23.76 18.42 -22.08
CA VAL A 10 -23.36 18.78 -20.72
C VAL A 10 -23.54 20.29 -20.49
N ALA A 11 -24.01 20.66 -19.30
CA ALA A 11 -24.10 22.08 -18.93
C ALA A 11 -22.72 22.77 -18.92
N ARG A 12 -22.66 24.01 -19.42
CA ARG A 12 -21.42 24.82 -19.46
C ARG A 12 -20.77 24.98 -18.08
N SER A 13 -21.59 25.12 -17.03
CA SER A 13 -21.12 25.20 -15.64
C SER A 13 -20.39 23.93 -15.20
N ASN A 14 -20.91 22.76 -15.55
CA ASN A 14 -20.31 21.46 -15.25
C ASN A 14 -18.94 21.28 -15.93
N MET A 15 -18.81 21.69 -17.20
CA MET A 15 -17.51 21.67 -17.89
C MET A 15 -16.53 22.66 -17.27
N ALA A 16 -16.95 23.89 -16.99
CA ALA A 16 -16.11 24.88 -16.35
C ALA A 16 -15.63 24.44 -14.96
N GLU A 17 -16.50 23.76 -14.20
CA GLU A 17 -16.15 23.19 -12.90
C GLU A 17 -15.17 22.03 -13.04
N ARG A 18 -15.38 21.09 -13.96
CA ARG A 18 -14.45 19.97 -14.22
C ARG A 18 -13.08 20.43 -14.69
N VAL A 19 -13.02 21.49 -15.50
CA VAL A 19 -11.75 22.10 -15.94
C VAL A 19 -11.02 22.77 -14.77
N ARG A 20 -11.75 23.34 -13.80
CA ARG A 20 -11.18 23.95 -12.59
C ARG A 20 -10.79 22.92 -11.52
N GLN A 21 -11.47 21.77 -11.47
CA GLN A 21 -11.16 20.72 -10.51
C GLN A 21 -9.81 20.07 -10.82
N ARG A 22 -8.95 19.96 -9.80
CA ARG A 22 -7.72 19.13 -9.87
C ARG A 22 -8.12 17.67 -10.16
N PRO A 23 -7.29 16.91 -10.90
CA PRO A 23 -7.56 15.49 -11.14
C PRO A 23 -7.84 14.79 -9.81
N SER A 24 -8.88 13.97 -9.79
CA SER A 24 -9.36 13.33 -8.56
C SER A 24 -8.22 12.56 -7.91
N LYS A 25 -7.98 12.83 -6.62
CA LYS A 25 -7.07 12.01 -5.82
C LYS A 25 -7.59 10.57 -5.80
N ALA A 26 -6.67 9.61 -5.72
CA ALA A 26 -6.98 8.19 -5.72
C ALA A 26 -8.16 7.87 -4.76
N ARG A 27 -9.23 7.28 -5.30
CA ARG A 27 -10.35 6.78 -4.51
C ARG A 27 -9.91 5.54 -3.75
N GLY A 28 -9.71 5.69 -2.45
CA GLY A 28 -9.43 4.56 -1.55
C GLY A 28 -9.13 5.01 -0.13
N ARG A 29 -9.34 4.12 0.84
CA ARG A 29 -8.84 4.30 2.21
C ARG A 29 -7.31 4.46 2.12
N PRO A 30 -6.71 5.46 2.81
CA PRO A 30 -5.26 5.54 2.93
C PRO A 30 -4.70 4.18 3.35
N PRO A 31 -3.60 3.70 2.75
CA PRO A 31 -2.96 2.48 3.21
C PRO A 31 -2.73 2.58 4.72
N PHE A 32 -3.13 1.55 5.47
CA PHE A 32 -2.87 1.50 6.90
C PHE A 32 -1.37 1.63 7.12
N ALA A 33 -0.94 2.42 8.11
CA ALA A 33 0.49 2.56 8.42
C ALA A 33 1.09 1.17 8.65
N ASP A 34 1.96 0.75 7.75
CA ASP A 34 2.65 -0.55 7.83
C ASP A 34 3.98 -0.39 8.60
N ASP A 35 4.16 0.71 9.34
CA ASP A 35 5.43 1.06 10.02
C ASP A 35 5.77 0.05 11.12
N ASP A 36 4.82 -0.31 11.99
CA ASP A 36 5.01 -1.36 13.01
C ASP A 36 5.47 -2.69 12.37
N LEU A 37 4.86 -3.05 11.23
CA LEU A 37 5.16 -4.29 10.52
C LEU A 37 6.55 -4.23 9.88
N VAL A 38 6.96 -3.06 9.40
CA VAL A 38 8.31 -2.85 8.86
C VAL A 38 9.33 -3.07 9.96
N ASP A 39 9.12 -2.49 11.14
CA ASP A 39 10.09 -2.56 12.23
C ASP A 39 10.26 -4.00 12.73
N GLU A 40 9.15 -4.75 12.83
CA GLU A 40 9.21 -6.20 13.12
C GLU A 40 9.96 -6.98 12.04
N ILE A 41 9.75 -6.67 10.76
CA ILE A 41 10.47 -7.32 9.64
C ILE A 41 11.96 -6.95 9.67
N LYS A 42 12.31 -5.69 9.98
CA LYS A 42 13.69 -5.23 10.10
C LYS A 42 14.43 -5.97 11.21
N ALA A 43 13.80 -6.16 12.37
CA ALA A 43 14.38 -6.93 13.46
C ALA A 43 14.71 -8.37 13.02
N ILE A 44 13.76 -9.05 12.33
CA ILE A 44 13.95 -10.43 11.83
C ILE A 44 15.06 -10.51 10.78
N ILE A 45 15.13 -9.54 9.86
CA ILE A 45 16.14 -9.52 8.79
C ILE A 45 17.52 -9.19 9.35
N SER A 46 17.62 -8.39 10.42
CA SER A 46 18.91 -8.13 11.08
C SER A 46 19.54 -9.39 11.66
N GLU A 47 18.72 -10.32 12.16
CA GLU A 47 19.17 -11.61 12.69
C GLU A 47 19.47 -12.61 11.56
N MET A 48 18.72 -12.55 10.45
CA MET A 48 18.86 -13.47 9.31
C MET A 48 18.59 -12.78 7.95
N PRO A 49 19.63 -12.26 7.27
CA PRO A 49 19.46 -11.53 6.02
C PRO A 49 19.13 -12.43 4.82
N THR A 50 19.28 -13.76 4.94
CA THR A 50 19.05 -14.74 3.86
C THR A 50 17.60 -15.24 3.78
N TYR A 51 16.69 -14.73 4.61
CA TYR A 51 15.32 -15.26 4.73
C TYR A 51 14.33 -14.53 3.82
N GLY A 52 13.83 -15.25 2.82
CA GLY A 52 12.75 -14.77 1.96
C GLY A 52 11.41 -14.58 2.68
N TYR A 53 10.51 -13.82 2.04
CA TYR A 53 9.26 -13.35 2.63
C TYR A 53 8.33 -14.42 3.23
N ARG A 54 8.35 -15.66 2.71
CA ARG A 54 7.55 -16.78 3.26
C ARG A 54 8.02 -17.21 4.65
N ARG A 55 9.34 -17.23 4.90
CA ARG A 55 9.91 -17.59 6.21
C ARG A 55 9.68 -16.47 7.22
N VAL A 56 9.85 -15.22 6.80
CA VAL A 56 9.54 -14.06 7.65
C VAL A 56 8.07 -14.07 8.08
N HIS A 57 7.12 -14.34 7.17
CA HIS A 57 5.71 -14.47 7.53
C HIS A 57 5.45 -15.59 8.54
N ALA A 58 6.14 -16.73 8.43
CA ALA A 58 6.00 -17.83 9.40
C ALA A 58 6.49 -17.44 10.80
N LEU A 59 7.59 -16.67 10.88
CA LEU A 59 8.11 -16.13 12.14
C LEU A 59 7.16 -15.09 12.75
N LEU A 60 6.64 -14.16 11.94
CA LEU A 60 5.63 -13.19 12.35
C LEU A 60 4.37 -13.88 12.87
N ARG A 61 3.89 -14.93 12.20
CA ARG A 61 2.75 -15.72 12.65
C ARG A 61 3.03 -16.41 13.98
N ARG A 62 4.26 -16.90 14.20
CA ARG A 62 4.66 -17.53 15.46
C ARG A 62 4.66 -16.49 16.59
N LYS A 63 5.30 -15.33 16.40
CA LYS A 63 5.31 -14.22 17.37
C LYS A 63 3.89 -13.73 17.70
N ALA A 64 3.08 -13.45 16.68
CA ALA A 64 1.70 -13.00 16.85
C ALA A 64 0.84 -14.02 17.62
N ARG A 65 1.12 -15.33 17.49
CA ARG A 65 0.42 -16.37 18.27
C ARG A 65 0.80 -16.33 19.74
N TRP A 66 2.06 -16.05 20.08
CA TRP A 66 2.50 -15.84 21.47
C TRP A 66 1.87 -14.58 22.07
N GLU A 67 1.79 -13.52 21.28
CA GLU A 67 1.25 -12.23 21.70
C GLU A 67 -0.29 -12.14 21.61
N SER A 68 -0.96 -13.20 21.15
CA SER A 68 -2.41 -13.22 20.85
C SER A 68 -2.88 -12.05 19.95
N ARG A 69 -1.99 -11.54 19.09
CA ARG A 69 -2.25 -10.42 18.17
C ARG A 69 -2.78 -10.94 16.84
N SER A 70 -3.48 -10.07 16.10
CA SER A 70 -3.90 -10.37 14.73
C SER A 70 -2.67 -10.54 13.82
N TRP A 71 -2.59 -11.67 13.12
CA TRP A 71 -1.45 -11.94 12.24
C TRP A 71 -1.53 -11.09 10.95
N PRO A 72 -0.38 -10.64 10.44
CA PRO A 72 -0.34 -9.96 9.15
C PRO A 72 -0.49 -10.94 7.99
N ASN A 73 -1.30 -10.57 6.98
CA ASN A 73 -1.48 -11.38 5.77
C ASN A 73 -0.16 -11.47 4.96
N VAL A 74 0.15 -12.65 4.41
CA VAL A 74 1.28 -12.89 3.48
C VAL A 74 1.39 -11.81 2.39
N LYS A 75 0.27 -11.38 1.80
CA LYS A 75 0.26 -10.33 0.78
C LYS A 75 0.72 -8.98 1.31
N ARG A 76 0.45 -8.65 2.58
CA ARG A 76 0.94 -7.41 3.21
C ARG A 76 2.45 -7.45 3.35
N VAL A 77 2.99 -8.56 3.87
CA VAL A 77 4.43 -8.79 4.01
C VAL A 77 5.14 -8.66 2.65
N TYR A 78 4.60 -9.29 1.59
CA TYR A 78 5.15 -9.16 0.24
C TYR A 78 5.13 -7.72 -0.29
N ARG A 79 4.02 -6.98 -0.12
CA ARG A 79 3.93 -5.58 -0.57
C ARG A 79 4.94 -4.69 0.14
N VAL A 80 5.11 -4.88 1.45
CA VAL A 80 6.06 -4.12 2.26
C VAL A 80 7.50 -4.43 1.85
N MET A 81 7.85 -5.71 1.67
CA MET A 81 9.19 -6.09 1.20
C MET A 81 9.48 -5.61 -0.21
N LYS A 82 8.51 -5.67 -1.13
CA LYS A 82 8.68 -5.19 -2.50
C LYS A 82 8.74 -3.67 -2.59
N GLY A 83 7.98 -2.96 -1.74
CA GLY A 83 7.89 -1.50 -1.75
C GLY A 83 9.11 -0.81 -1.15
N LYS A 84 9.86 -1.49 -0.25
CA LYS A 84 11.05 -0.92 0.37
C LYS A 84 12.33 -1.41 -0.31
N ARG A 85 13.16 -0.45 -0.70
CA ARG A 85 14.46 -0.70 -1.36
C ARG A 85 15.44 -1.47 -0.48
N GLU A 86 15.26 -1.39 0.83
CA GLU A 86 16.07 -2.04 1.87
C GLU A 86 15.94 -3.58 1.87
N PHE A 87 14.83 -4.13 1.35
CA PHE A 87 14.58 -5.59 1.36
C PHE A 87 14.82 -6.26 -0.01
N LEU A 88 15.27 -5.50 -1.01
CA LEU A 88 15.51 -5.99 -2.38
C LEU A 88 16.70 -6.97 -2.46
N CYS A 89 17.60 -6.98 -1.48
CA CYS A 89 18.75 -7.88 -1.44
C CYS A 89 18.40 -9.29 -0.90
N THR A 90 17.15 -9.50 -0.47
CA THR A 90 16.65 -10.76 0.11
C THR A 90 15.66 -11.48 -0.82
N PHE A 91 15.47 -10.96 -2.04
CA PHE A 91 14.64 -11.55 -3.09
C PHE A 91 15.41 -12.53 -3.96
#